data_AF-A0A9X4G940-F1
#
_entry.id   AF-A0A9X4G940-F1
#
_cell.length_a   1.000
_cell.length_b   1.000
_cell.length_c   1.000
_cell.angle_alpha   90.00
_cell.angle_beta   90.00
_cell.angle_gamma   90.00
#
_symmetry.space_group_name_H-M   'P 1'
#
loop_
_entity.id
_entity.type
_entity.pdbx_description
1 polymer ?
#
loop_
_entity_poly.entity_id
_entity_poly.type
_entity_poly.pdbx_seq_one_letter_code
_entity_poly.pdbx_strand_id
1 'polypeptide(L)'
;FWARMTDGYNSGKFTEAVEGVPSSDSTQLTSYLDGQITKSHLGQSLIESLQSDINDAVEGEAGVRKSAVANAVSQIIAETQARVKALQDEAKARTAAITAESANLTKKIQDEAKARTAAITAETNNRTKAIQAESANLTKKIQDEAKARGTAVTQLQQTDAQQAQLITAVTAKADQAIAGLQEEKTARANADKAEAQARNALTSRIASAESGIAEVRQSIATANSSIAEVSQNLNSKLDGLSVGGRNYLLKSADDLVVNAPANRYKAYHSLLSELVSPAVFSAQVKDLIGNNGNKVTVALFDKSNINGTLEQRQDVPIVDGKVLVKFAPPSSPSKTSIAVYANSGSWTGSATGAATYYNAKLELGNVATDWTPAPEDSESAISAVSADLTSYKQTQATKEQAAAQQIGGLNTRLANAEGGISRVEKAVSDNQSSTATQLNQLSANLTKAQTDLNAKITQEQTA
;
A
#
# COMPACT_ATOMS: atom_id res chain seq x y z
N PHE A 1 -30.66 15.25 -244.54
CA PHE A 1 -30.90 16.70 -244.81
C PHE A 1 -30.48 17.05 -246.26
N TRP A 2 -31.04 18.11 -246.89
CA TRP A 2 -30.75 18.63 -248.25
C TRP A 2 -30.60 20.17 -248.28
N ALA A 3 -29.84 20.74 -249.24
CA ALA A 3 -29.52 22.19 -249.32
C ALA A 3 -29.47 22.77 -250.76
N ARG A 4 -29.56 24.10 -250.94
CA ARG A 4 -29.28 24.84 -252.20
C ARG A 4 -28.70 26.24 -251.94
N MET A 5 -28.11 26.88 -252.96
CA MET A 5 -27.60 28.27 -252.91
C MET A 5 -28.45 29.29 -253.69
N THR A 6 -28.40 30.56 -253.27
CA THR A 6 -29.12 31.70 -253.89
C THR A 6 -28.25 32.98 -253.90
N ASP A 7 -28.45 33.85 -254.90
CA ASP A 7 -28.11 35.29 -254.85
C ASP A 7 -29.42 36.11 -254.86
N GLY A 8 -29.39 37.41 -254.62
CA GLY A 8 -30.60 38.20 -254.34
C GLY A 8 -31.74 38.17 -255.37
N TYR A 9 -31.57 37.62 -256.58
CA TYR A 9 -32.65 37.53 -257.57
C TYR A 9 -32.76 36.16 -258.29
N ASN A 10 -31.79 35.24 -258.16
CA ASN A 10 -31.82 33.92 -258.82
C ASN A 10 -31.50 32.74 -257.87
N SER A 11 -32.07 31.56 -258.14
CA SER A 11 -31.88 30.35 -257.33
C SER A 11 -31.53 29.11 -258.16
N GLY A 12 -30.55 28.33 -257.70
CA GLY A 12 -30.09 27.07 -258.32
C GLY A 12 -30.81 25.82 -257.80
N LYS A 13 -30.45 24.63 -258.33
CA LYS A 13 -31.05 23.34 -257.92
C LYS A 13 -30.59 22.88 -256.54
N PHE A 14 -31.44 22.10 -255.88
CA PHE A 14 -31.16 21.43 -254.60
C PHE A 14 -30.24 20.20 -254.76
N THR A 15 -29.50 19.87 -253.69
CA THR A 15 -28.66 18.67 -253.57
C THR A 15 -29.45 17.43 -253.12
N GLU A 16 -28.92 16.24 -253.41
CA GLU A 16 -29.45 14.96 -252.89
C GLU A 16 -29.33 14.85 -251.35
N ALA A 17 -30.17 14.02 -250.74
CA ALA A 17 -30.31 13.92 -249.28
C ALA A 17 -29.35 12.91 -248.63
N VAL A 18 -28.77 13.26 -247.47
CA VAL A 18 -27.86 12.40 -246.65
C VAL A 18 -28.24 12.40 -245.16
N GLU A 19 -28.04 11.30 -244.45
CA GLU A 19 -28.36 11.06 -243.02
C GLU A 19 -27.08 10.76 -242.19
N GLY A 20 -27.00 11.18 -240.92
CA GLY A 20 -25.83 10.99 -240.04
C GLY A 20 -26.17 10.45 -238.64
N VAL A 21 -25.30 9.60 -238.06
CA VAL A 21 -25.51 8.81 -236.81
C VAL A 21 -24.28 8.92 -235.87
N PRO A 22 -24.40 8.83 -234.51
CA PRO A 22 -23.28 9.03 -233.55
C PRO A 22 -22.32 7.82 -233.40
N SER A 23 -21.08 8.08 -232.94
CA SER A 23 -19.97 7.08 -232.78
C SER A 23 -19.85 6.48 -231.36
N SER A 24 -19.37 5.24 -231.23
CA SER A 24 -19.42 4.38 -230.02
C SER A 24 -18.05 3.86 -229.50
N ASP A 25 -16.96 4.61 -229.61
CA ASP A 25 -15.62 4.16 -229.15
C ASP A 25 -15.30 4.63 -227.70
N SER A 26 -15.13 3.68 -226.76
CA SER A 26 -14.88 3.91 -225.33
C SER A 26 -13.40 3.99 -224.92
N THR A 27 -12.46 3.84 -225.86
CA THR A 27 -11.03 3.66 -225.55
C THR A 27 -10.36 4.91 -224.95
N GLN A 28 -10.90 6.11 -225.23
CA GLN A 28 -10.36 7.36 -224.67
C GLN A 28 -10.64 7.51 -223.16
N LEU A 29 -11.73 6.92 -222.65
CA LEU A 29 -12.12 7.08 -221.24
C LEU A 29 -11.22 6.27 -220.31
N THR A 30 -10.80 5.08 -220.73
CA THR A 30 -9.95 4.17 -219.94
C THR A 30 -8.53 4.71 -219.77
N SER A 31 -7.94 5.33 -220.80
CA SER A 31 -6.56 5.83 -220.72
C SER A 31 -6.41 7.07 -219.80
N TYR A 32 -7.47 7.86 -219.63
CA TYR A 32 -7.46 9.00 -218.72
C TYR A 32 -7.43 8.58 -217.24
N LEU A 33 -8.07 7.44 -216.92
CA LEU A 33 -8.18 6.96 -215.54
C LEU A 33 -6.91 6.26 -215.03
N ASP A 34 -6.16 5.57 -215.89
CA ASP A 34 -4.94 4.86 -215.50
C ASP A 34 -3.80 5.82 -215.07
N GLY A 35 -3.70 6.99 -215.71
CA GLY A 35 -2.69 8.00 -215.38
C GLY A 35 -2.89 8.73 -214.03
N GLN A 36 -4.07 8.60 -213.41
CA GLN A 36 -4.44 9.34 -212.21
C GLN A 36 -4.25 8.55 -210.90
N ILE A 37 -3.97 7.24 -210.94
CA ILE A 37 -3.88 6.39 -209.74
C ILE A 37 -2.48 5.75 -209.63
N THR A 38 -1.59 6.33 -208.81
CA THR A 38 -0.27 5.73 -208.52
C THR A 38 -0.24 5.05 -207.15
N LYS A 39 0.49 3.92 -207.02
CA LYS A 39 0.55 3.09 -205.79
C LYS A 39 1.02 3.82 -204.52
N SER A 40 1.80 4.90 -204.64
CA SER A 40 2.28 5.67 -203.48
C SER A 40 1.19 6.53 -202.85
N HIS A 41 0.23 7.03 -203.64
CA HIS A 41 -0.90 7.81 -203.12
C HIS A 41 -1.83 6.96 -202.24
N LEU A 42 -2.11 5.71 -202.61
CA LEU A 42 -2.94 4.81 -201.79
C LEU A 42 -2.26 4.43 -200.45
N GLY A 43 -0.94 4.22 -200.44
CA GLY A 43 -0.22 3.83 -199.22
C GLY A 43 -0.12 4.96 -198.19
N GLN A 44 0.13 6.19 -198.66
CA GLN A 44 0.20 7.38 -197.81
C GLN A 44 -1.18 7.69 -197.18
N SER A 45 -2.25 7.67 -197.99
CA SER A 45 -3.61 7.90 -197.47
C SER A 45 -4.07 6.82 -196.50
N LEU A 46 -3.68 5.55 -196.69
CA LEU A 46 -3.98 4.48 -195.74
C LEU A 46 -3.22 4.66 -194.41
N ILE A 47 -1.95 5.05 -194.44
CA ILE A 47 -1.17 5.34 -193.22
C ILE A 47 -1.78 6.52 -192.47
N GLU A 48 -2.15 7.59 -193.18
CA GLU A 48 -2.79 8.76 -192.59
C GLU A 48 -4.16 8.39 -191.97
N SER A 49 -4.96 7.58 -192.67
CA SER A 49 -6.24 7.07 -192.13
C SER A 49 -6.03 6.21 -190.88
N LEU A 50 -5.11 5.24 -190.92
CA LEU A 50 -4.82 4.38 -189.77
C LEU A 50 -4.23 5.16 -188.60
N GLN A 51 -3.39 6.16 -188.88
CA GLN A 51 -2.85 7.03 -187.84
C GLN A 51 -3.97 7.88 -187.21
N SER A 52 -4.93 8.36 -188.01
CA SER A 52 -6.13 9.03 -187.51
C SER A 52 -6.96 8.10 -186.63
N ASP A 53 -7.28 6.89 -187.10
CA ASP A 53 -8.06 5.91 -186.34
C ASP A 53 -7.35 5.51 -185.04
N ILE A 54 -6.02 5.33 -185.07
CA ILE A 54 -5.21 5.05 -183.89
C ILE A 54 -5.24 6.24 -182.93
N ASN A 55 -5.08 7.47 -183.43
CA ASN A 55 -5.12 8.66 -182.59
C ASN A 55 -6.51 8.81 -181.93
N ASP A 56 -7.59 8.63 -182.69
CA ASP A 56 -8.97 8.70 -182.21
C ASP A 56 -9.26 7.58 -181.19
N ALA A 57 -8.78 6.36 -181.45
CA ALA A 57 -8.93 5.23 -180.52
C ALA A 57 -8.12 5.42 -179.23
N VAL A 58 -6.87 5.90 -179.34
CA VAL A 58 -6.01 6.21 -178.19
C VAL A 58 -6.59 7.37 -177.39
N GLU A 59 -7.08 8.42 -178.04
CA GLU A 59 -7.72 9.56 -177.38
C GLU A 59 -9.03 9.14 -176.69
N GLY A 60 -9.86 8.33 -177.35
CA GLY A 60 -11.07 7.75 -176.78
C GLY A 60 -10.80 6.90 -175.54
N GLU A 61 -9.88 5.95 -175.61
CA GLU A 61 -9.49 5.09 -174.48
C GLU A 61 -8.81 5.89 -173.36
N ALA A 62 -7.95 6.86 -173.71
CA ALA A 62 -7.35 7.77 -172.74
C ALA A 62 -8.41 8.62 -172.03
N GLY A 63 -9.44 9.06 -172.74
CA GLY A 63 -10.61 9.74 -172.19
C GLY A 63 -11.36 8.86 -171.18
N VAL A 64 -11.71 7.63 -171.58
CA VAL A 64 -12.38 6.65 -170.70
C VAL A 64 -11.56 6.37 -169.44
N ARG A 65 -10.24 6.14 -169.57
CA ARG A 65 -9.35 5.91 -168.42
C ARG A 65 -9.23 7.12 -167.52
N LYS A 66 -9.12 8.33 -168.07
CA LYS A 66 -9.12 9.59 -167.28
C LYS A 66 -10.42 9.72 -166.49
N SER A 67 -11.58 9.44 -167.10
CA SER A 67 -12.88 9.46 -166.41
C SER A 67 -13.00 8.38 -165.35
N ALA A 68 -12.53 7.15 -165.61
CA ALA A 68 -12.53 6.07 -164.63
C ALA A 68 -11.64 6.37 -163.42
N VAL A 69 -10.43 6.91 -163.66
CA VAL A 69 -9.52 7.36 -162.59
C VAL A 69 -10.13 8.52 -161.82
N ALA A 70 -10.72 9.51 -162.50
CA ALA A 70 -11.40 10.62 -161.83
C ALA A 70 -12.54 10.12 -160.93
N ASN A 71 -13.37 9.19 -161.41
CA ASN A 71 -14.45 8.59 -160.63
C ASN A 71 -13.92 7.81 -159.42
N ALA A 72 -12.86 7.00 -159.59
CA ALA A 72 -12.25 6.25 -158.49
C ALA A 72 -11.65 7.19 -157.43
N VAL A 73 -10.97 8.26 -157.86
CA VAL A 73 -10.44 9.30 -156.97
C VAL A 73 -11.58 9.99 -156.21
N SER A 74 -12.68 10.34 -156.87
CA SER A 74 -13.85 10.93 -156.21
C SER A 74 -14.48 9.98 -155.17
N GLN A 75 -14.59 8.68 -155.48
CA GLN A 75 -15.09 7.68 -154.53
C GLN A 75 -14.14 7.51 -153.32
N ILE A 76 -12.83 7.45 -153.55
CA ILE A 76 -11.83 7.37 -152.48
C ILE A 76 -11.90 8.61 -151.58
N ILE A 77 -12.05 9.81 -152.17
CA ILE A 77 -12.21 11.05 -151.41
C ILE A 77 -13.49 10.99 -150.56
N ALA A 78 -14.62 10.57 -151.14
CA ALA A 78 -15.88 10.47 -150.42
C ALA A 78 -15.82 9.47 -149.26
N GLU A 79 -15.24 8.28 -149.48
CA GLU A 79 -15.04 7.26 -148.44
C GLU A 79 -14.07 7.75 -147.36
N THR A 80 -12.97 8.41 -147.75
CA THR A 80 -12.01 8.98 -146.81
C THR A 80 -12.69 10.05 -145.94
N GLN A 81 -13.50 10.92 -146.54
CA GLN A 81 -14.29 11.93 -145.80
C GLN A 81 -15.30 11.27 -144.85
N ALA A 82 -15.98 10.21 -145.29
CA ALA A 82 -16.91 9.45 -144.45
C ALA A 82 -16.21 8.79 -143.25
N ARG A 83 -15.05 8.16 -143.47
CA ARG A 83 -14.25 7.55 -142.39
C ARG A 83 -13.70 8.60 -141.41
N VAL A 84 -13.20 9.73 -141.92
CA VAL A 84 -12.75 10.83 -141.07
C VAL A 84 -13.90 11.33 -140.19
N LYS A 85 -15.10 11.49 -140.76
CA LYS A 85 -16.28 11.89 -139.99
C LYS A 85 -16.67 10.85 -138.95
N ALA A 86 -16.68 9.56 -139.29
CA ALA A 86 -17.00 8.49 -138.35
C ALA A 86 -16.00 8.42 -137.19
N LEU A 87 -14.70 8.56 -137.46
CA LEU A 87 -13.67 8.62 -136.43
C LEU A 87 -13.80 9.85 -135.54
N GLN A 88 -14.16 11.01 -136.11
CA GLN A 88 -14.43 12.23 -135.34
C GLN A 88 -15.66 12.06 -134.43
N ASP A 89 -16.73 11.45 -134.93
CA ASP A 89 -17.96 11.22 -134.16
C ASP A 89 -17.73 10.20 -133.02
N GLU A 90 -16.98 9.13 -133.28
CA GLU A 90 -16.57 8.16 -132.25
C GLU A 90 -15.65 8.79 -131.20
N ALA A 91 -14.68 9.61 -131.61
CA ALA A 91 -13.81 10.33 -130.67
C ALA A 91 -14.60 11.29 -129.77
N LYS A 92 -15.60 11.98 -130.33
CA LYS A 92 -16.54 12.81 -129.55
C LYS A 92 -17.36 11.98 -128.58
N ALA A 93 -17.90 10.84 -129.02
CA ALA A 93 -18.70 9.95 -128.18
C ALA A 93 -17.89 9.38 -127.00
N ARG A 94 -16.67 8.90 -127.25
CA ARG A 94 -15.77 8.41 -126.20
C ARG A 94 -15.37 9.49 -125.21
N THR A 95 -15.08 10.70 -125.70
CA THR A 95 -14.76 11.84 -124.83
C THR A 95 -15.94 12.14 -123.91
N ALA A 96 -17.17 12.21 -124.45
CA ALA A 96 -18.37 12.44 -123.67
C ALA A 96 -18.60 11.33 -122.61
N ALA A 97 -18.41 10.06 -122.98
CA ALA A 97 -18.54 8.94 -122.04
C ALA A 97 -17.49 8.97 -120.92
N ILE A 98 -16.22 9.27 -121.24
CA ILE A 98 -15.15 9.42 -120.25
C ILE A 98 -15.44 10.60 -119.30
N THR A 99 -15.92 11.72 -119.83
CA THR A 99 -16.32 12.87 -119.02
C THR A 99 -17.48 12.53 -118.08
N ALA A 100 -18.51 11.84 -118.57
CA ALA A 100 -19.64 11.41 -117.77
C ALA A 100 -19.22 10.44 -116.65
N GLU A 101 -18.38 9.45 -116.96
CA GLU A 101 -17.89 8.49 -115.97
C GLU A 101 -17.00 9.16 -114.92
N SER A 102 -16.13 10.07 -115.34
CA SER A 102 -15.29 10.86 -114.43
C SER A 102 -16.14 11.71 -113.47
N ALA A 103 -17.23 12.30 -113.96
CA ALA A 103 -18.18 13.04 -113.13
C ALA A 103 -18.91 12.12 -112.14
N ASN A 104 -19.34 10.93 -112.58
CA ASN A 104 -20.00 9.93 -111.72
C ASN A 104 -19.08 9.42 -110.61
N LEU A 105 -17.82 9.10 -110.93
CA LEU A 105 -16.82 8.67 -109.96
C LEU A 105 -16.53 9.78 -108.95
N THR A 106 -16.39 11.02 -109.41
CA THR A 106 -16.21 12.18 -108.54
C THR A 106 -17.36 12.34 -107.55
N LYS A 107 -18.60 12.20 -108.02
CA LYS A 107 -19.79 12.25 -107.16
C LYS A 107 -19.81 11.11 -106.13
N LYS A 108 -19.52 9.88 -106.55
CA LYS A 108 -19.44 8.72 -105.63
C LYS A 108 -18.39 8.93 -104.53
N ILE A 109 -17.22 9.47 -104.88
CA ILE A 109 -16.16 9.79 -103.92
C ILE A 109 -16.62 10.88 -102.95
N GLN A 110 -17.29 11.93 -103.43
CA GLN A 110 -17.83 13.00 -102.59
C GLN A 110 -18.91 12.50 -101.63
N ASP A 111 -19.82 11.66 -102.11
CA ASP A 111 -20.91 11.12 -101.30
C ASP A 111 -20.35 10.15 -100.22
N GLU A 112 -19.37 9.32 -100.57
CA GLU A 112 -18.67 8.46 -99.61
C GLU A 112 -17.88 9.28 -98.57
N ALA A 113 -17.19 10.35 -99.00
CA ALA A 113 -16.48 11.22 -98.08
C ALA A 113 -17.44 11.91 -97.08
N LYS A 114 -18.61 12.34 -97.55
CA LYS A 114 -19.67 12.90 -96.68
C LYS A 114 -20.21 11.85 -95.71
N ALA A 115 -20.50 10.64 -96.19
CA ALA A 115 -21.00 9.55 -95.35
C ALA A 115 -20.00 9.16 -94.25
N ARG A 116 -18.70 9.02 -94.59
CA ARG A 116 -17.64 8.75 -93.61
C ARG A 116 -17.47 9.87 -92.60
N THR A 117 -17.54 11.13 -93.05
CA THR A 117 -17.46 12.28 -92.15
C THR A 117 -18.61 12.26 -91.14
N ALA A 118 -19.84 12.03 -91.61
CA ALA A 118 -21.01 11.93 -90.73
C ALA A 118 -20.91 10.76 -89.73
N ALA A 119 -20.44 9.60 -90.18
CA ALA A 119 -20.24 8.43 -89.31
C ALA A 119 -19.18 8.70 -88.23
N ILE A 120 -18.05 9.33 -88.59
CA ILE A 120 -16.99 9.71 -87.64
C ILE A 120 -17.52 10.73 -86.62
N THR A 121 -18.29 11.73 -87.07
CA THR A 121 -18.91 12.71 -86.16
C THR A 121 -19.89 12.04 -85.19
N ALA A 122 -20.73 11.13 -85.68
CA ALA A 122 -21.68 10.40 -84.85
C ALA A 122 -20.97 9.54 -83.80
N GLU A 123 -19.95 8.78 -84.21
CA GLU A 123 -19.13 7.97 -83.30
C GLU A 123 -18.40 8.82 -82.27
N THR A 124 -17.84 9.95 -82.68
CA THR A 124 -17.19 10.91 -81.77
C THR A 124 -18.18 11.40 -80.72
N ASN A 125 -19.36 11.84 -81.13
CA ASN A 125 -20.40 12.30 -80.22
C ASN A 125 -20.87 11.20 -79.25
N ASN A 126 -21.01 9.96 -79.73
CA ASN A 126 -21.39 8.82 -78.90
C ASN A 126 -20.31 8.50 -77.85
N ARG A 127 -19.04 8.46 -78.25
CA ARG A 127 -17.91 8.24 -77.32
C ARG A 127 -17.80 9.36 -76.29
N THR A 128 -17.96 10.62 -76.71
CA THR A 128 -17.95 11.76 -75.78
C THR A 128 -19.05 11.64 -74.73
N LYS A 129 -20.28 11.27 -75.13
CA LYS A 129 -21.38 11.05 -74.19
C LYS A 129 -21.11 9.89 -73.23
N ALA A 130 -20.58 8.78 -73.72
CA ALA A 130 -20.23 7.63 -72.89
C ALA A 130 -19.17 7.99 -71.84
N ILE A 131 -18.11 8.69 -72.25
CA ILE A 131 -17.05 9.17 -71.36
C ILE A 131 -17.61 10.14 -70.31
N GLN A 132 -18.49 11.08 -70.71
CA GLN A 132 -19.11 12.02 -69.77
C GLN A 132 -19.98 11.28 -68.73
N ALA A 133 -20.79 10.31 -69.16
CA ALA A 133 -21.62 9.52 -68.26
C ALA A 133 -20.78 8.67 -67.29
N GLU A 134 -19.72 8.02 -67.78
CA GLU A 134 -18.81 7.24 -66.94
C GLU A 134 -18.06 8.13 -65.94
N SER A 135 -17.56 9.29 -66.38
CA SER A 135 -16.88 10.27 -65.51
C SER A 135 -17.80 10.77 -64.39
N ALA A 136 -19.07 11.06 -64.70
CA ALA A 136 -20.06 11.44 -63.70
C ALA A 136 -20.33 10.31 -62.69
N ASN A 137 -20.45 9.07 -63.17
CA ASN A 137 -20.64 7.89 -62.33
C ASN A 137 -19.45 7.63 -61.39
N LEU A 138 -18.22 7.73 -61.90
CA LEU A 138 -17.01 7.57 -61.10
C LEU A 138 -16.87 8.67 -60.07
N THR A 139 -17.16 9.92 -60.44
CA THR A 139 -17.17 11.05 -59.50
C THR A 139 -18.14 10.81 -58.36
N LYS A 140 -19.35 10.34 -58.66
CA LYS A 140 -20.36 10.01 -57.64
C LYS A 140 -19.88 8.90 -56.71
N LYS A 141 -19.33 7.81 -57.25
CA LYS A 141 -18.77 6.70 -56.44
C LYS A 141 -17.67 7.17 -55.50
N ILE A 142 -16.76 8.03 -55.98
CA ILE A 142 -15.68 8.61 -55.16
C ILE A 142 -16.26 9.49 -54.05
N GLN A 143 -17.26 10.31 -54.35
CA GLN A 143 -17.92 11.15 -53.34
C GLN A 143 -18.64 10.34 -52.27
N ASP A 144 -19.34 9.28 -52.67
CA ASP A 144 -20.06 8.40 -51.74
C ASP A 144 -19.07 7.63 -50.84
N GLU A 145 -17.98 7.11 -51.41
CA GLU A 145 -16.89 6.46 -50.66
C GLU A 145 -16.21 7.44 -49.69
N ALA A 146 -15.93 8.67 -50.13
CA ALA A 146 -15.32 9.70 -49.29
C ALA A 146 -16.23 10.07 -48.10
N LYS A 147 -17.55 10.15 -48.31
CA LYS A 147 -18.52 10.37 -47.22
C LYS A 147 -18.53 9.19 -46.25
N ALA A 148 -18.61 7.96 -46.76
CA ALA A 148 -18.62 6.75 -45.93
C ALA A 148 -17.36 6.65 -45.06
N ARG A 149 -16.17 6.88 -45.65
CA ARG A 149 -14.91 6.94 -44.91
C ARG A 149 -14.85 8.08 -43.91
N GLY A 150 -15.35 9.26 -44.28
CA GLY A 150 -15.45 10.40 -43.38
C GLY A 150 -16.25 10.06 -42.12
N THR A 151 -17.43 9.44 -42.28
CA THR A 151 -18.25 8.98 -41.14
C THR A 151 -17.52 7.94 -40.28
N ALA A 152 -16.87 6.95 -40.90
CA ALA A 152 -16.12 5.92 -40.18
C ALA A 152 -14.96 6.52 -39.36
N VAL A 153 -14.21 7.48 -39.94
CA VAL A 153 -13.13 8.19 -39.24
C VAL A 153 -13.66 8.97 -38.05
N THR A 154 -14.80 9.66 -38.19
CA THR A 154 -15.42 10.38 -37.06
C THR A 154 -15.85 9.43 -35.93
N GLN A 155 -16.40 8.26 -36.25
CA GLN A 155 -16.76 7.25 -35.24
C GLN A 155 -15.52 6.70 -34.51
N LEU A 156 -14.43 6.46 -35.22
CA LEU A 156 -13.16 6.05 -34.63
C LEU A 156 -12.62 7.15 -33.70
N GLN A 157 -12.60 8.41 -34.13
CA GLN A 157 -12.17 9.54 -33.30
C GLN A 157 -12.99 9.68 -32.01
N GLN A 158 -14.31 9.45 -32.08
CA GLN A 158 -15.17 9.46 -30.89
C GLN A 158 -14.85 8.30 -29.94
N THR A 159 -14.60 7.10 -30.50
CA THR A 159 -14.21 5.91 -29.72
C THR A 159 -12.87 6.14 -29.03
N ASP A 160 -11.88 6.66 -29.75
CA ASP A 160 -10.55 6.98 -29.21
C ASP A 160 -10.64 8.03 -28.10
N ALA A 161 -11.47 9.05 -28.26
CA ALA A 161 -11.69 10.07 -27.23
C ALA A 161 -12.33 9.46 -25.96
N GLN A 162 -13.31 8.57 -26.10
CA GLN A 162 -13.91 7.86 -24.98
C GLN A 162 -12.89 6.93 -24.27
N GLN A 163 -12.10 6.20 -25.06
CA GLN A 163 -11.05 5.33 -24.52
C GLN A 163 -9.97 6.13 -23.79
N ALA A 164 -9.54 7.27 -24.33
CA ALA A 164 -8.59 8.16 -23.67
C ALA A 164 -9.11 8.64 -22.30
N GLN A 165 -10.39 9.04 -22.22
CA GLN A 165 -11.03 9.41 -20.95
C GLN A 165 -11.08 8.25 -19.95
N LEU A 166 -11.42 7.04 -20.40
CA LEU A 166 -11.42 5.84 -19.55
C LEU A 166 -10.02 5.51 -19.03
N ILE A 167 -8.99 5.60 -19.88
CA ILE A 167 -7.59 5.41 -19.49
C ILE A 167 -7.20 6.43 -18.42
N THR A 168 -7.48 7.72 -18.63
CA THR A 168 -7.21 8.77 -17.62
C THR A 168 -7.89 8.48 -16.29
N ALA A 169 -9.17 8.06 -16.31
CA ALA A 169 -9.91 7.75 -15.09
C ALA A 169 -9.34 6.52 -14.36
N VAL A 170 -8.93 5.48 -15.08
CA VAL A 170 -8.31 4.28 -14.50
C VAL A 170 -6.94 4.61 -13.92
N THR A 171 -6.13 5.39 -14.62
CA THR A 171 -4.82 5.84 -14.11
C THR A 171 -4.98 6.63 -12.81
N ALA A 172 -5.93 7.58 -12.75
CA ALA A 172 -6.19 8.34 -11.53
C ALA A 172 -6.63 7.44 -10.35
N LYS A 173 -7.48 6.42 -10.61
CA LYS A 173 -7.86 5.44 -9.59
C LYS A 173 -6.67 4.58 -9.14
N ALA A 174 -5.78 4.21 -10.04
CA ALA A 174 -4.57 3.45 -9.72
C ALA A 174 -3.63 4.29 -8.84
N ASP A 175 -3.42 5.56 -9.16
CA ASP A 175 -2.60 6.48 -8.37
C ASP A 175 -3.17 6.67 -6.96
N GLN A 176 -4.49 6.83 -6.84
CA GLN A 176 -5.17 6.91 -5.54
C GLN A 176 -5.02 5.62 -4.73
N ALA A 177 -5.14 4.44 -5.37
CA ALA A 177 -4.94 3.16 -4.69
C ALA A 177 -3.50 2.99 -4.21
N ILE A 178 -2.51 3.41 -5.01
CA ILE A 178 -1.09 3.39 -4.63
C ILE A 178 -0.84 4.32 -3.42
N ALA A 179 -1.39 5.53 -3.43
CA ALA A 179 -1.30 6.45 -2.31
C ALA A 179 -1.91 5.86 -1.04
N GLY A 180 -3.13 5.30 -1.12
CA GLY A 180 -3.79 4.63 0.01
C GLY A 180 -3.00 3.44 0.55
N LEU A 181 -2.38 2.63 -0.31
CA LEU A 181 -1.50 1.53 0.12
C LEU A 181 -0.25 2.03 0.85
N GLN A 182 0.32 3.16 0.42
CA GLN A 182 1.50 3.74 1.07
C GLN A 182 1.16 4.34 2.44
N GLU A 183 -0.01 4.95 2.58
CA GLU A 183 -0.56 5.41 3.86
C GLU A 183 -0.78 4.24 4.82
N GLU A 184 -1.47 3.17 4.38
CA GLU A 184 -1.71 1.96 5.18
C GLU A 184 -0.40 1.28 5.60
N LYS A 185 0.58 1.17 4.69
CA LYS A 185 1.90 0.62 5.01
C LYS A 185 2.59 1.43 6.12
N THR A 186 2.47 2.75 6.07
CA THR A 186 3.02 3.65 7.10
C THR A 186 2.28 3.50 8.42
N ALA A 187 0.95 3.40 8.38
CA ALA A 187 0.12 3.19 9.57
C ALA A 187 0.46 1.87 10.27
N ARG A 188 0.61 0.76 9.52
CA ARG A 188 1.03 -0.53 10.06
C ARG A 188 2.42 -0.49 10.68
N ALA A 189 3.40 0.10 9.99
CA ALA A 189 4.75 0.24 10.53
C ALA A 189 4.78 1.03 11.86
N ASN A 190 3.96 2.08 11.97
CA ASN A 190 3.82 2.83 13.21
C ASN A 190 3.13 2.03 14.32
N ALA A 191 2.09 1.27 13.98
CA ALA A 191 1.41 0.38 14.93
C ALA A 191 2.35 -0.71 15.45
N ASP A 192 3.11 -1.36 14.56
CA ASP A 192 4.11 -2.38 14.92
C ASP A 192 5.20 -1.80 15.84
N LYS A 193 5.64 -0.57 15.58
CA LYS A 193 6.59 0.15 16.43
C LYS A 193 6.01 0.43 17.82
N ALA A 194 4.77 0.89 17.90
CA ALA A 194 4.10 1.15 19.18
C ALA A 194 3.89 -0.14 19.99
N GLU A 195 3.49 -1.22 19.32
CA GLU A 195 3.35 -2.55 19.92
C GLU A 195 4.69 -3.09 20.43
N ALA A 196 5.78 -2.93 19.66
CA ALA A 196 7.12 -3.30 20.12
C ALA A 196 7.57 -2.49 21.35
N GLN A 197 7.26 -1.19 21.40
CA GLN A 197 7.52 -0.35 22.57
C GLN A 197 6.72 -0.81 23.80
N ALA A 198 5.44 -1.14 23.62
CA ALA A 198 4.59 -1.66 24.69
C ALA A 198 5.12 -3.00 25.23
N ARG A 199 5.55 -3.92 24.33
CA ARG A 199 6.17 -5.19 24.72
C ARG A 199 7.48 -4.98 25.49
N ASN A 200 8.36 -4.09 25.04
CA ASN A 200 9.60 -3.78 25.75
C ASN A 200 9.33 -3.21 27.16
N ALA A 201 8.35 -2.33 27.30
CA ALA A 201 7.95 -1.79 28.60
C ALA A 201 7.40 -2.90 29.53
N LEU A 202 6.63 -3.85 28.99
CA LEU A 202 6.16 -5.00 29.74
C LEU A 202 7.32 -5.89 30.19
N THR A 203 8.28 -6.18 29.30
CA THR A 203 9.50 -6.94 29.62
C THR A 203 10.25 -6.30 30.80
N SER A 204 10.44 -4.98 30.79
CA SER A 204 11.09 -4.28 31.90
C SER A 204 10.31 -4.38 33.21
N ARG A 205 8.98 -4.23 33.18
CA ARG A 205 8.12 -4.38 34.36
C ARG A 205 8.17 -5.80 34.93
N ILE A 206 8.20 -6.81 34.07
CA ILE A 206 8.34 -8.22 34.47
C ILE A 206 9.70 -8.43 35.14
N ALA A 207 10.80 -7.94 34.56
CA ALA A 207 12.12 -8.06 35.17
C ALA A 207 12.17 -7.39 36.56
N SER A 208 11.55 -6.21 36.73
CA SER A 208 11.43 -5.57 38.05
C SER A 208 10.59 -6.39 39.02
N ALA A 209 9.47 -6.97 38.56
CA ALA A 209 8.64 -7.84 39.39
C ALA A 209 9.38 -9.12 39.81
N GLU A 210 10.12 -9.75 38.90
CA GLU A 210 10.96 -10.91 39.17
C GLU A 210 12.03 -10.59 40.24
N SER A 211 12.66 -9.42 40.15
CA SER A 211 13.61 -8.94 41.17
C SER A 211 12.94 -8.74 42.53
N GLY A 212 11.78 -8.08 42.56
CA GLY A 212 11.03 -7.87 43.81
C GLY A 212 10.58 -9.19 44.45
N ILE A 213 10.18 -10.18 43.65
CA ILE A 213 9.85 -11.53 44.13
C ILE A 213 11.10 -12.22 44.73
N ALA A 214 12.27 -12.06 44.10
CA ALA A 214 13.52 -12.62 44.62
C ALA A 214 13.90 -12.00 45.98
N GLU A 215 13.75 -10.68 46.14
CA GLU A 215 13.97 -9.99 47.42
C GLU A 215 13.02 -10.48 48.51
N VAL A 216 11.71 -10.57 48.20
CA VAL A 216 10.72 -11.10 49.15
C VAL A 216 11.07 -12.52 49.60
N ARG A 217 11.48 -13.39 48.65
CA ARG A 217 11.92 -14.76 48.99
C ARG A 217 13.12 -14.76 49.94
N GLN A 218 14.09 -13.87 49.71
CA GLN A 218 15.26 -13.73 50.59
C GLN A 218 14.85 -13.24 51.99
N SER A 219 13.98 -12.23 52.07
CA SER A 219 13.46 -11.74 53.36
C SER A 219 12.72 -12.83 54.14
N ILE A 220 11.91 -13.65 53.46
CA ILE A 220 11.23 -14.80 54.09
C ILE A 220 12.26 -15.81 54.61
N ALA A 221 13.30 -16.13 53.83
CA ALA A 221 14.35 -17.05 54.27
C ALA A 221 15.07 -16.52 55.52
N THR A 222 15.43 -15.23 55.54
CA THR A 222 16.03 -14.58 56.71
C THR A 222 15.09 -14.61 57.92
N ALA A 223 13.82 -14.26 57.73
CA ALA A 223 12.82 -14.29 58.81
C ALA A 223 12.66 -15.70 59.40
N ASN A 224 12.61 -16.73 58.56
CA ASN A 224 12.56 -18.12 59.01
C ASN A 224 13.77 -18.51 59.86
N SER A 225 14.99 -18.10 59.46
CA SER A 225 16.20 -18.33 60.24
C SER A 225 16.16 -17.62 61.60
N SER A 226 15.73 -16.35 61.64
CA SER A 226 15.60 -15.60 62.90
C SER A 226 14.55 -16.21 63.84
N ILE A 227 13.42 -16.67 63.29
CA ILE A 227 12.39 -17.38 64.08
C ILE A 227 12.95 -18.67 64.68
N ALA A 228 13.73 -19.43 63.91
CA ALA A 228 14.37 -20.65 64.40
C ALA A 228 15.36 -20.37 65.54
N GLU A 229 16.17 -19.31 65.42
CA GLU A 229 17.12 -18.87 66.45
C GLU A 229 16.41 -18.45 67.74
N VAL A 230 15.37 -17.62 67.64
CA VAL A 230 14.54 -17.22 68.79
C VAL A 230 13.93 -18.44 69.49
N SER A 231 13.40 -19.38 68.72
CA SER A 231 12.80 -20.61 69.25
C SER A 231 13.82 -21.45 70.02
N GLN A 232 15.05 -21.60 69.51
CA GLN A 232 16.13 -22.29 70.22
C GLN A 232 16.56 -21.56 71.50
N ASN A 233 16.66 -20.23 71.46
CA ASN A 233 17.02 -19.42 72.64
C ASN A 233 15.95 -19.50 73.74
N LEU A 234 14.68 -19.50 73.36
CA LEU A 234 13.58 -19.66 74.30
C LEU A 234 13.59 -21.04 74.97
N ASN A 235 13.78 -22.11 74.18
CA ASN A 235 13.87 -23.46 74.73
C ASN A 235 15.01 -23.59 75.74
N SER A 236 16.21 -23.06 75.44
CA SER A 236 17.34 -23.14 76.37
C SER A 236 17.13 -22.33 77.65
N LYS A 237 16.49 -21.15 77.58
CA LYS A 237 16.11 -20.37 78.77
C LYS A 237 15.05 -21.06 79.61
N LEU A 238 14.08 -21.71 78.97
CA LEU A 238 13.02 -22.44 79.66
C LEU A 238 13.57 -23.68 80.38
N ASP A 239 14.43 -24.45 79.71
CA ASP A 239 15.09 -25.63 80.29
C ASP A 239 16.01 -25.26 81.47
N GLY A 240 16.56 -24.04 81.48
CA GLY A 240 17.43 -23.52 82.55
C GLY A 240 16.72 -22.94 83.77
N LEU A 241 15.38 -22.91 83.81
CA LEU A 241 14.64 -22.27 84.90
C LEU A 241 14.58 -23.16 86.16
N SER A 242 15.29 -22.76 87.21
CA SER A 242 15.18 -23.38 88.54
C SER A 242 13.99 -22.79 89.31
N VAL A 243 13.05 -23.64 89.72
CA VAL A 243 11.88 -23.26 90.52
C VAL A 243 12.06 -23.80 91.94
N GLY A 244 12.09 -22.90 92.93
CA GLY A 244 12.33 -23.17 94.35
C GLY A 244 12.60 -21.89 95.15
N GLY A 245 12.85 -21.97 96.46
CA GLY A 245 13.32 -20.85 97.28
C GLY A 245 12.42 -20.46 98.46
N ARG A 246 11.08 -20.57 98.31
CA ARG A 246 10.14 -20.27 99.41
C ARG A 246 10.06 -21.48 100.34
N ASN A 247 10.38 -21.27 101.63
CA ASN A 247 10.07 -22.23 102.67
C ASN A 247 8.58 -22.17 103.01
N TYR A 248 7.88 -23.29 102.88
CA TYR A 248 6.47 -23.40 103.24
C TYR A 248 6.25 -23.98 104.65
N LEU A 249 7.30 -24.39 105.37
CA LEU A 249 7.19 -24.95 106.72
C LEU A 249 7.23 -23.85 107.78
N LEU A 250 6.16 -23.78 108.57
CA LEU A 250 6.02 -22.86 109.70
C LEU A 250 6.91 -23.27 110.85
N LYS A 251 7.48 -22.30 111.58
CA LYS A 251 8.29 -22.52 112.79
C LYS A 251 9.44 -23.53 112.59
N SER A 252 9.93 -23.62 111.36
CA SER A 252 10.96 -24.60 110.98
C SER A 252 12.38 -24.16 111.34
N ALA A 253 12.52 -22.96 111.91
CA ALA A 253 13.73 -22.46 112.57
C ALA A 253 13.96 -23.13 113.94
N ASP A 254 12.88 -23.57 114.59
CA ASP A 254 12.95 -24.24 115.89
C ASP A 254 13.41 -25.69 115.72
N ASP A 255 14.20 -26.17 116.68
CA ASP A 255 14.61 -27.56 116.77
C ASP A 255 13.38 -28.47 117.00
N LEU A 256 13.12 -29.39 116.07
CA LEU A 256 12.07 -30.40 116.18
C LEU A 256 12.68 -31.73 116.67
N VAL A 257 12.52 -31.99 117.96
CA VAL A 257 13.06 -33.20 118.60
C VAL A 257 12.08 -34.37 118.50
N VAL A 258 12.52 -35.46 117.87
CA VAL A 258 11.85 -36.77 117.85
C VAL A 258 12.52 -37.68 118.88
N ASN A 259 11.74 -38.33 119.74
CA ASN A 259 12.28 -39.18 120.83
C ASN A 259 11.35 -40.37 121.14
N ALA A 260 11.68 -41.57 120.67
CA ALA A 260 10.91 -42.79 120.89
C ALA A 260 11.29 -43.49 122.22
N PRO A 261 10.35 -44.18 122.90
CA PRO A 261 9.01 -44.57 122.42
C PRO A 261 7.93 -43.51 122.64
N ALA A 262 8.19 -42.46 123.43
CA ALA A 262 7.18 -41.48 123.86
C ALA A 262 6.66 -40.58 122.72
N ASN A 263 7.50 -40.24 121.75
CA ASN A 263 7.19 -39.42 120.57
C ASN A 263 7.88 -40.01 119.34
N ARG A 264 7.26 -41.05 118.75
CA ARG A 264 7.86 -41.83 117.64
C ARG A 264 8.06 -41.03 116.35
N TYR A 265 7.31 -39.96 116.17
CA TYR A 265 7.46 -39.01 115.07
C TYR A 265 7.10 -37.60 115.54
N LYS A 266 7.53 -36.61 114.76
CA LYS A 266 7.05 -35.22 114.84
C LYS A 266 6.64 -34.74 113.45
N ALA A 267 5.92 -33.63 113.43
CA ALA A 267 5.42 -33.06 112.21
C ALA A 267 5.86 -31.61 112.05
N TYR A 268 6.25 -31.26 110.83
CA TYR A 268 6.27 -29.89 110.35
C TYR A 268 4.96 -29.61 109.63
N HIS A 269 4.27 -28.56 110.04
CA HIS A 269 3.10 -28.05 109.34
C HIS A 269 3.52 -27.05 108.27
N SER A 270 2.87 -27.12 107.12
CA SER A 270 3.06 -26.14 106.05
C SER A 270 1.87 -25.22 105.87
N LEU A 271 2.12 -24.06 105.27
CA LEU A 271 1.08 -23.12 104.85
C LEU A 271 0.37 -23.52 103.55
N LEU A 272 0.87 -24.54 102.86
CA LEU A 272 0.22 -25.00 101.64
C LEU A 272 -1.19 -25.50 101.99
N SER A 273 -2.19 -24.97 101.27
CA SER A 273 -3.54 -25.52 101.25
C SER A 273 -3.58 -26.81 100.44
N GLU A 274 -2.82 -26.85 99.35
CA GLU A 274 -2.71 -27.99 98.44
C GLU A 274 -1.28 -28.13 97.91
N LEU A 275 -0.83 -29.37 97.71
CA LEU A 275 0.42 -29.72 97.05
C LEU A 275 0.11 -30.34 95.68
N VAL A 276 0.05 -29.49 94.65
CA VAL A 276 -0.29 -29.90 93.26
C VAL A 276 0.91 -29.97 92.32
N SER A 277 2.08 -29.54 92.79
CA SER A 277 3.34 -29.55 92.05
C SER A 277 4.38 -30.37 92.82
N PRO A 278 5.46 -30.86 92.17
CA PRO A 278 6.57 -31.47 92.88
C PRO A 278 7.08 -30.55 93.98
N ALA A 279 7.54 -31.13 95.07
CA ALA A 279 8.16 -30.39 96.15
C ALA A 279 9.42 -31.09 96.64
N VAL A 280 10.32 -30.31 97.22
CA VAL A 280 11.53 -30.80 97.85
C VAL A 280 11.46 -30.45 99.33
N PHE A 281 11.52 -31.47 100.18
CA PHE A 281 11.77 -31.27 101.60
C PHE A 281 13.24 -31.47 101.88
N SER A 282 13.81 -30.61 102.70
CA SER A 282 15.12 -30.81 103.28
C SER A 282 15.16 -30.37 104.73
N ALA A 283 15.99 -31.00 105.54
CA ALA A 283 16.22 -30.59 106.92
C ALA A 283 17.62 -31.02 107.34
N GLN A 284 18.22 -30.27 108.26
CA GLN A 284 19.42 -30.71 108.95
C GLN A 284 19.03 -31.58 110.14
N VAL A 285 19.89 -32.52 110.50
CA VAL A 285 19.66 -33.51 111.55
C VAL A 285 20.90 -33.59 112.44
N LYS A 286 20.68 -33.44 113.74
CA LYS A 286 21.71 -33.57 114.79
C LYS A 286 21.18 -34.44 115.93
N ASP A 287 22.03 -34.71 116.92
CA ASP A 287 21.69 -35.46 118.14
C ASP A 287 21.07 -36.85 117.86
N LEU A 288 21.63 -37.57 116.88
CA LEU A 288 21.18 -38.91 116.54
C LEU A 288 21.58 -39.93 117.62
N ILE A 289 20.57 -40.53 118.24
CA ILE A 289 20.74 -41.58 119.27
C ILE A 289 19.97 -42.82 118.84
N GLY A 290 20.59 -43.99 118.86
CA GLY A 290 19.92 -45.26 118.55
C GLY A 290 19.41 -45.40 117.11
N ASN A 291 19.94 -44.61 116.16
CA ASN A 291 19.70 -44.78 114.74
C ASN A 291 20.78 -45.69 114.14
N ASN A 292 20.41 -46.94 113.87
CA ASN A 292 21.36 -47.96 113.39
C ASN A 292 21.41 -48.06 111.85
N GLY A 293 20.55 -47.31 111.14
CA GLY A 293 20.41 -47.40 109.68
C GLY A 293 20.95 -46.19 108.90
N ASN A 294 21.40 -45.15 109.60
CA ASN A 294 21.73 -43.82 109.06
C ASN A 294 20.67 -43.28 108.08
N LYS A 295 19.41 -43.63 108.36
CA LYS A 295 18.23 -43.29 107.56
C LYS A 295 17.12 -42.87 108.50
N VAL A 296 16.26 -41.99 107.98
CA VAL A 296 15.06 -41.56 108.67
C VAL A 296 13.88 -41.67 107.73
N THR A 297 12.71 -41.97 108.27
CA THR A 297 11.50 -41.88 107.49
C THR A 297 11.04 -40.43 107.43
N VAL A 298 10.76 -39.95 106.22
CA VAL A 298 10.04 -38.70 105.96
C VAL A 298 8.81 -39.02 105.12
N ALA A 299 7.66 -38.41 105.44
CA ALA A 299 6.42 -38.69 104.74
C ALA A 299 5.50 -37.46 104.67
N LEU A 300 4.57 -37.48 103.72
CA LEU A 300 3.49 -36.50 103.65
C LEU A 300 2.30 -36.95 104.48
N PHE A 301 1.64 -35.98 105.12
CA PHE A 301 0.38 -36.20 105.83
C PHE A 301 -0.54 -34.98 105.73
N ASP A 302 -1.82 -35.20 106.04
CA ASP A 302 -2.83 -34.14 106.03
C ASP A 302 -2.66 -33.24 107.25
N LYS A 303 -2.50 -31.93 107.02
CA LYS A 303 -2.32 -30.94 108.10
C LYS A 303 -3.46 -30.94 109.12
N SER A 304 -4.66 -31.33 108.69
CA SER A 304 -5.89 -31.34 109.49
C SER A 304 -6.07 -32.62 110.30
N ASN A 305 -5.28 -33.68 110.01
CA ASN A 305 -5.37 -34.96 110.70
C ASN A 305 -4.00 -35.64 110.78
N ILE A 306 -3.25 -35.32 111.85
CA ILE A 306 -1.94 -35.92 112.16
C ILE A 306 -2.00 -37.44 112.46
N ASN A 307 -3.20 -38.00 112.61
CA ASN A 307 -3.45 -39.43 112.78
C ASN A 307 -3.96 -40.12 111.50
N GLY A 308 -4.03 -39.40 110.36
CA GLY A 308 -4.43 -39.93 109.06
C GLY A 308 -3.33 -40.68 108.31
N THR A 309 -3.67 -41.35 107.21
CA THR A 309 -2.72 -42.19 106.43
C THR A 309 -1.55 -41.38 105.85
N LEU A 310 -0.31 -41.79 106.12
CA LEU A 310 0.88 -41.25 105.43
C LEU A 310 0.84 -41.51 103.93
N GLU A 311 1.42 -40.61 103.17
CA GLU A 311 1.68 -40.79 101.75
C GLU A 311 3.14 -40.49 101.41
N GLN A 312 3.63 -41.12 100.34
CA GLN A 312 5.00 -40.97 99.85
C GLN A 312 6.03 -41.10 100.97
N ARG A 313 5.81 -42.09 101.84
CA ARG A 313 6.73 -42.44 102.92
C ARG A 313 8.04 -42.94 102.32
N GLN A 314 9.12 -42.22 102.59
CA GLN A 314 10.45 -42.51 102.06
C GLN A 314 11.43 -42.68 103.22
N ASP A 315 12.23 -43.73 103.19
CA ASP A 315 13.39 -43.89 104.06
C ASP A 315 14.57 -43.17 103.42
N VAL A 316 14.88 -41.98 103.94
CA VAL A 316 15.83 -41.03 103.39
C VAL A 316 17.18 -41.19 104.09
N PRO A 317 18.30 -41.37 103.37
CA PRO A 317 19.62 -41.37 103.99
C PRO A 317 19.95 -39.99 104.56
N ILE A 318 20.66 -39.98 105.67
CA ILE A 318 21.28 -38.77 106.19
C ILE A 318 22.67 -38.68 105.56
N VAL A 319 22.89 -37.64 104.75
CA VAL A 319 24.15 -37.36 104.07
C VAL A 319 24.66 -36.02 104.58
N ASP A 320 25.85 -36.01 105.18
CA ASP A 320 26.47 -34.81 105.77
C ASP A 320 25.56 -34.08 106.78
N GLY A 321 24.83 -34.85 107.59
CA GLY A 321 23.88 -34.31 108.57
C GLY A 321 22.58 -33.78 107.95
N LYS A 322 22.37 -33.88 106.64
CA LYS A 322 21.18 -33.39 105.95
C LYS A 322 20.30 -34.54 105.44
N VAL A 323 19.00 -34.33 105.50
CA VAL A 323 18.01 -35.15 104.79
C VAL A 323 17.43 -34.32 103.65
N LEU A 324 17.25 -34.96 102.50
CA LEU A 324 16.66 -34.36 101.32
C LEU A 324 15.78 -35.38 100.63
N VAL A 325 14.53 -35.00 100.37
CA VAL A 325 13.54 -35.86 99.75
C VAL A 325 12.72 -35.07 98.76
N LYS A 326 12.45 -35.69 97.61
CA LYS A 326 11.55 -35.14 96.60
C LYS A 326 10.21 -35.84 96.72
N PHE A 327 9.16 -35.05 96.70
CA PHE A 327 7.79 -35.49 96.65
C PHE A 327 7.21 -35.16 95.29
N ALA A 328 6.54 -36.13 94.68
CA ALA A 328 5.57 -35.84 93.62
C ALA A 328 4.30 -35.25 94.27
N PRO A 329 3.38 -34.66 93.49
CA PRO A 329 2.06 -34.31 94.01
C PRO A 329 1.39 -35.54 94.66
N PRO A 330 0.93 -35.46 95.92
CA PRO A 330 0.21 -36.55 96.58
C PRO A 330 -1.16 -36.82 95.92
N SER A 331 -1.65 -38.04 96.09
CA SER A 331 -2.98 -38.50 95.65
C SER A 331 -4.11 -37.65 96.21
N SER A 332 -3.93 -37.10 97.41
CA SER A 332 -4.76 -36.01 97.96
C SER A 332 -3.92 -34.74 98.09
N PRO A 333 -4.23 -33.66 97.34
CA PRO A 333 -3.49 -32.42 97.42
C PRO A 333 -3.42 -31.82 98.83
N SER A 334 -4.37 -32.14 99.73
CA SER A 334 -4.39 -31.67 101.12
C SER A 334 -3.23 -32.19 102.00
N LYS A 335 -2.46 -33.19 101.54
CA LYS A 335 -1.32 -33.74 102.27
C LYS A 335 -0.09 -32.85 102.16
N THR A 336 -0.12 -31.76 102.90
CA THR A 336 0.88 -30.69 102.77
C THR A 336 1.90 -30.65 103.90
N SER A 337 1.70 -31.42 104.97
CA SER A 337 2.59 -31.42 106.14
C SER A 337 3.58 -32.59 106.08
N ILE A 338 4.74 -32.42 106.73
CA ILE A 338 5.83 -33.38 106.70
C ILE A 338 5.94 -34.09 108.05
N ALA A 339 5.83 -35.41 108.05
CA ALA A 339 6.16 -36.23 109.21
C ALA A 339 7.63 -36.67 109.13
N VAL A 340 8.34 -36.56 110.25
CA VAL A 340 9.75 -36.97 110.40
C VAL A 340 9.91 -37.93 111.58
N TYR A 341 10.73 -38.96 111.39
CA TYR A 341 11.00 -40.02 112.36
C TYR A 341 12.48 -40.04 112.76
N ALA A 342 12.81 -40.60 113.92
CA ALA A 342 14.20 -40.73 114.35
C ALA A 342 14.96 -41.89 113.67
N ASN A 343 14.25 -42.81 113.00
CA ASN A 343 14.80 -43.98 112.30
C ASN A 343 13.83 -44.42 111.18
N SER A 344 14.23 -45.34 110.31
CA SER A 344 13.36 -45.92 109.26
C SER A 344 12.23 -46.78 109.86
N GLY A 345 11.00 -46.67 109.36
CA GLY A 345 9.88 -47.48 109.87
C GLY A 345 8.51 -47.22 109.23
N SER A 346 7.51 -47.98 109.71
CA SER A 346 6.10 -47.83 109.29
C SER A 346 5.41 -46.63 109.95
N TRP A 347 4.11 -46.41 109.74
CA TRP A 347 3.32 -45.38 110.44
C TRP A 347 3.43 -45.50 111.96
N THR A 348 3.41 -46.74 112.47
CA THR A 348 3.69 -47.09 113.88
C THR A 348 5.19 -47.02 114.23
N GLY A 349 5.98 -46.32 113.41
CA GLY A 349 7.42 -46.44 113.17
C GLY A 349 8.33 -46.39 114.38
N SER A 350 9.60 -46.72 114.12
CA SER A 350 10.66 -47.10 115.07
C SER A 350 10.36 -46.75 116.54
N ALA A 351 10.12 -47.77 117.36
CA ALA A 351 9.91 -47.61 118.79
C ALA A 351 11.20 -47.21 119.55
N THR A 352 12.30 -46.96 118.83
CA THR A 352 13.63 -46.68 119.37
C THR A 352 14.31 -45.52 118.64
N GLY A 353 15.07 -44.74 119.39
CA GLY A 353 15.97 -43.70 118.88
C GLY A 353 15.44 -42.27 119.02
N ALA A 354 16.35 -41.32 118.91
CA ALA A 354 16.07 -39.88 118.94
C ALA A 354 16.86 -39.16 117.85
N ALA A 355 16.29 -38.06 117.35
CA ALA A 355 16.93 -37.17 116.39
C ALA A 355 16.35 -35.76 116.53
N THR A 356 17.20 -34.74 116.41
CA THR A 356 16.79 -33.34 116.37
C THR A 356 16.86 -32.85 114.94
N TYR A 357 15.73 -32.45 114.38
CA TYR A 357 15.64 -31.81 113.08
C TYR A 357 15.68 -30.29 113.24
N TYR A 358 16.47 -29.60 112.42
CA TYR A 358 16.54 -28.15 112.43
C TYR A 358 16.74 -27.63 111.01
N ASN A 359 16.46 -26.34 110.78
CA ASN A 359 16.54 -25.72 109.46
C ASN A 359 15.78 -26.54 108.41
N ALA A 360 14.53 -26.91 108.73
CA ALA A 360 13.69 -27.66 107.81
C ALA A 360 13.06 -26.73 106.77
N LYS A 361 13.04 -27.16 105.52
CA LYS A 361 12.49 -26.42 104.38
C LYS A 361 11.63 -27.33 103.53
N LEU A 362 10.42 -26.90 103.21
CA LEU A 362 9.61 -27.49 102.13
C LEU A 362 9.49 -26.45 101.03
N GLU A 363 9.87 -26.81 99.81
CA GLU A 363 9.90 -25.92 98.66
C GLU A 363 9.13 -26.54 97.51
N LEU A 364 8.30 -25.75 96.81
CA LEU A 364 7.72 -26.20 95.54
C LEU A 364 8.80 -26.17 94.45
N GLY A 365 8.81 -27.20 93.60
CA GLY A 365 9.73 -27.35 92.49
C GLY A 365 10.67 -28.54 92.63
N ASN A 366 11.79 -28.49 91.91
CA ASN A 366 12.63 -29.65 91.64
C ASN A 366 14.04 -29.58 92.28
N VAL A 367 14.37 -28.44 92.89
CA VAL A 367 15.70 -28.13 93.45
C VAL A 367 15.53 -27.68 94.90
N ALA A 368 16.32 -28.28 95.81
CA ALA A 368 16.45 -27.77 97.17
C ALA A 368 17.38 -26.56 97.17
N THR A 369 17.03 -25.51 97.90
CA THR A 369 17.90 -24.37 98.18
C THR A 369 18.30 -24.37 99.65
N ASP A 370 19.23 -23.48 100.03
CA ASP A 370 19.61 -23.32 101.44
C ASP A 370 18.43 -22.84 102.28
N TRP A 371 18.50 -23.13 103.58
CA TRP A 371 17.41 -22.84 104.48
C TRP A 371 17.17 -21.33 104.62
N THR A 372 15.89 -20.94 104.58
CA THR A 372 15.39 -19.61 104.96
C THR A 372 14.13 -19.80 105.81
N PRO A 373 13.82 -18.90 106.76
CA PRO A 373 12.56 -18.97 107.49
C PRO A 373 11.37 -18.83 106.54
N ALA A 374 10.21 -19.38 106.92
CA ALA A 374 8.98 -19.08 106.19
C ALA A 374 8.71 -17.57 106.29
N PRO A 375 8.42 -16.86 105.18
CA PRO A 375 8.12 -15.43 105.21
C PRO A 375 7.06 -15.05 106.25
N GLU A 376 6.12 -15.95 106.51
CA GLU A 376 5.02 -15.80 107.45
C GLU A 376 5.45 -15.87 108.93
N ASP A 377 6.65 -16.40 109.25
CA ASP A 377 7.22 -16.29 110.61
C ASP A 377 7.66 -14.84 110.94
N SER A 378 7.61 -13.91 109.97
CA SER A 378 7.99 -12.49 110.11
C SER A 378 6.80 -11.54 110.32
N GLU A 379 5.58 -12.07 110.48
CA GLU A 379 4.33 -11.30 110.45
C GLU A 379 4.13 -10.33 111.64
N SER A 380 4.97 -10.41 112.67
CA SER A 380 5.01 -9.42 113.76
C SER A 380 5.72 -8.10 113.39
N ALA A 381 6.44 -8.01 112.27
CA ALA A 381 7.13 -6.79 111.82
C ALA A 381 6.29 -5.91 110.87
N ILE A 382 5.19 -6.42 110.30
CA ILE A 382 4.42 -5.76 109.23
C ILE A 382 3.35 -4.79 109.77
N SER A 383 2.91 -4.94 111.03
CA SER A 383 1.92 -4.03 111.61
C SER A 383 2.48 -2.64 111.97
N ALA A 384 3.81 -2.48 112.08
CA ALA A 384 4.44 -1.18 112.35
C ALA A 384 4.65 -0.33 111.07
N VAL A 385 4.96 -0.98 109.94
CA VAL A 385 5.22 -0.30 108.65
C VAL A 385 3.93 0.23 108.01
N SER A 386 2.78 -0.42 108.25
CA SER A 386 1.49 0.05 107.72
C SER A 386 1.03 1.38 108.35
N ALA A 387 1.48 1.69 109.57
CA ALA A 387 1.22 2.96 110.24
C ALA A 387 2.13 4.09 109.68
N ASP A 388 3.41 3.80 109.46
CA ASP A 388 4.37 4.76 108.89
C ASP A 388 4.05 5.12 107.43
N LEU A 389 3.56 4.17 106.62
CA LEU A 389 3.17 4.41 105.23
C LEU A 389 1.95 5.34 105.11
N THR A 390 1.02 5.25 106.06
CA THR A 390 -0.17 6.12 106.10
C THR A 390 0.22 7.57 106.45
N SER A 391 1.16 7.74 107.38
CA SER A 391 1.74 9.05 107.74
C SER A 391 2.55 9.67 106.59
N TYR A 392 3.35 8.85 105.88
CA TYR A 392 4.13 9.30 104.72
C TYR A 392 3.25 9.74 103.56
N LYS A 393 2.17 9.00 103.25
CA LYS A 393 1.20 9.37 102.20
C LYS A 393 0.51 10.71 102.50
N GLN A 394 0.11 10.95 103.76
CA GLN A 394 -0.48 12.23 104.16
C GLN A 394 0.51 13.40 104.00
N THR A 395 1.79 13.17 104.33
CA THR A 395 2.86 14.17 104.21
C THR A 395 3.20 14.48 102.75
N GLN A 396 3.24 13.46 101.88
CA GLN A 396 3.45 13.64 100.44
C GLN A 396 2.30 14.39 99.78
N ALA A 397 1.04 14.04 100.10
CA ALA A 397 -0.13 14.75 99.57
C ALA A 397 -0.11 16.24 99.95
N THR A 398 0.32 16.57 101.17
CA THR A 398 0.44 17.96 101.62
C THR A 398 1.56 18.70 100.87
N LYS A 399 2.70 18.04 100.60
CA LYS A 399 3.79 18.61 99.80
C LYS A 399 3.41 18.80 98.33
N GLU A 400 2.71 17.85 97.73
CA GLU A 400 2.22 17.95 96.34
C GLU A 400 1.18 19.06 96.22
N GLN A 401 0.31 19.25 97.22
CA GLN A 401 -0.64 20.36 97.24
C GLN A 401 0.06 21.72 97.40
N ALA A 402 1.10 21.82 98.25
CA ALA A 402 1.90 23.04 98.38
C ALA A 402 2.74 23.33 97.11
N ALA A 403 3.29 22.31 96.48
CA ALA A 403 4.02 22.43 95.21
C ALA A 403 3.07 22.82 94.07
N ALA A 404 1.87 22.24 94.00
CA ALA A 404 0.85 22.64 93.04
C ALA A 404 0.39 24.09 93.23
N GLN A 405 0.30 24.58 94.48
CA GLN A 405 0.03 25.98 94.77
C GLN A 405 1.20 26.90 94.34
N GLN A 406 2.46 26.50 94.60
CA GLN A 406 3.63 27.24 94.12
C GLN A 406 3.71 27.27 92.60
N ILE A 407 3.47 26.14 91.93
CA ILE A 407 3.44 26.01 90.47
C ILE A 407 2.30 26.85 89.89
N GLY A 408 1.11 26.84 90.50
CA GLY A 408 -0.01 27.70 90.10
C GLY A 408 0.35 29.19 90.20
N GLY A 409 0.98 29.61 91.30
CA GLY A 409 1.47 30.98 91.47
C GLY A 409 2.57 31.35 90.46
N LEU A 410 3.48 30.44 90.18
CA LEU A 410 4.52 30.62 89.15
C LEU A 410 3.92 30.72 87.75
N ASN A 411 2.92 29.90 87.41
CA ASN A 411 2.21 29.98 86.14
C ASN A 411 1.47 31.31 85.98
N THR A 412 0.80 31.83 87.01
CA THR A 412 0.17 33.16 86.94
C THR A 412 1.20 34.27 86.77
N ARG A 413 2.34 34.20 87.48
CA ARG A 413 3.43 35.18 87.34
C ARG A 413 4.08 35.11 85.95
N LEU A 414 4.25 33.90 85.40
CA LEU A 414 4.79 33.68 84.07
C LEU A 414 3.83 34.23 83.00
N ALA A 415 2.53 33.93 83.09
CA ALA A 415 1.53 34.49 82.18
C ALA A 415 1.49 36.04 82.21
N ASN A 416 1.63 36.63 83.40
CA ASN A 416 1.73 38.08 83.54
C ASN A 416 3.02 38.64 82.92
N ALA A 417 4.15 37.93 83.07
CA ALA A 417 5.42 38.29 82.47
C ALA A 417 5.39 38.15 80.94
N GLU A 418 4.84 37.07 80.40
CA GLU A 418 4.62 36.83 78.97
C GLU A 418 3.74 37.95 78.36
N GLY A 419 2.63 38.31 79.01
CA GLY A 419 1.80 39.43 78.57
C GLY A 419 2.52 40.79 78.66
N GLY A 420 3.41 40.96 79.64
CA GLY A 420 4.29 42.13 79.75
C GLY A 420 5.31 42.19 78.62
N ILE A 421 5.98 41.07 78.34
CA ILE A 421 6.97 40.92 77.25
C ILE A 421 6.30 41.19 75.91
N SER A 422 5.13 40.61 75.64
CA SER A 422 4.40 40.85 74.39
C SER A 422 4.03 42.34 74.18
N ARG A 423 3.66 43.05 75.25
CA ARG A 423 3.44 44.51 75.19
C ARG A 423 4.73 45.28 74.90
N VAL A 424 5.85 44.87 75.48
CA VAL A 424 7.16 45.47 75.22
C VAL A 424 7.61 45.19 73.79
N GLU A 425 7.48 43.97 73.29
CA GLU A 425 7.76 43.60 71.90
C GLU A 425 6.94 44.44 70.92
N LYS A 426 5.64 44.59 71.19
CA LYS A 426 4.77 45.45 70.39
C LYS A 426 5.22 46.92 70.45
N ALA A 427 5.53 47.44 71.63
CA ALA A 427 6.01 48.81 71.78
C ALA A 427 7.35 49.05 71.04
N VAL A 428 8.27 48.09 71.08
CA VAL A 428 9.55 48.15 70.34
C VAL A 428 9.30 48.11 68.84
N SER A 429 8.41 47.23 68.36
CA SER A 429 8.05 47.15 66.95
C SER A 429 7.39 48.44 66.45
N ASP A 430 6.39 48.96 67.19
CA ASP A 430 5.72 50.23 66.88
C ASP A 430 6.74 51.39 66.86
N ASN A 431 7.70 51.40 67.79
CA ASN A 431 8.74 52.43 67.87
C ASN A 431 9.78 52.30 66.73
N GLN A 432 10.13 51.08 66.31
CA GLN A 432 10.95 50.83 65.12
C GLN A 432 10.25 51.33 63.86
N SER A 433 8.96 51.02 63.67
CA SER A 433 8.18 51.51 62.53
C SER A 433 8.06 53.04 62.54
N SER A 434 7.84 53.66 63.71
CA SER A 434 7.82 55.11 63.86
C SER A 434 9.18 55.73 63.51
N THR A 435 10.27 55.16 64.03
CA THR A 435 11.65 55.63 63.74
C THR A 435 11.99 55.47 62.26
N ALA A 436 11.64 54.35 61.62
CA ALA A 436 11.83 54.14 60.18
C ALA A 436 11.03 55.16 59.36
N THR A 437 9.80 55.47 59.77
CA THR A 437 8.98 56.51 59.13
C THR A 437 9.64 57.88 59.26
N GLN A 438 10.10 58.26 60.46
CA GLN A 438 10.81 59.53 60.69
C GLN A 438 12.13 59.60 59.88
N LEU A 439 12.90 58.52 59.82
CA LEU A 439 14.12 58.44 59.02
C LEU A 439 13.85 58.57 57.52
N ASN A 440 12.80 57.93 57.00
CA ASN A 440 12.37 58.08 55.62
C ASN A 440 11.93 59.53 55.33
N GLN A 441 11.20 60.16 56.27
CA GLN A 441 10.81 61.58 56.17
C GLN A 441 12.04 62.50 56.15
N LEU A 442 13.02 62.24 57.03
CA LEU A 442 14.26 62.99 57.09
C LEU A 442 15.09 62.80 55.82
N SER A 443 15.18 61.56 55.31
CA SER A 443 15.85 61.25 54.05
C SER A 443 15.21 62.00 52.89
N ALA A 444 13.87 61.98 52.77
CA ALA A 444 13.13 62.75 51.77
C ALA A 444 13.36 64.26 51.90
N ASN A 445 13.35 64.80 53.13
CA ASN A 445 13.64 66.21 53.39
C ASN A 445 15.09 66.58 53.02
N LEU A 446 16.06 65.71 53.31
CA LEU A 446 17.47 65.91 52.97
C LEU A 446 17.68 65.85 51.45
N THR A 447 17.05 64.90 50.76
CA THR A 447 17.05 64.84 49.30
C THR A 447 16.45 66.12 48.72
N LYS A 448 15.32 66.58 49.24
CA LYS A 448 14.70 67.84 48.82
C LYS A 448 15.64 69.03 49.06
N ALA A 449 16.25 69.14 50.25
CA ALA A 449 17.21 70.20 50.57
C ALA A 449 18.44 70.15 49.65
N GLN A 450 18.92 68.95 49.29
CA GLN A 450 20.02 68.77 48.34
C GLN A 450 19.59 69.19 46.92
N THR A 451 18.39 68.84 46.48
CA THR A 451 17.83 69.30 45.20
C THR A 451 17.70 70.83 45.18
N ASP A 452 17.16 71.43 46.23
CA ASP A 452 16.99 72.88 46.38
C ASP A 452 18.35 73.60 46.40
N LEU A 453 19.35 73.05 47.11
CA LEU A 453 20.72 73.59 47.15
C LEU A 453 21.41 73.48 45.79
N ASN A 454 21.31 72.34 45.11
CA ASN A 454 21.85 72.16 43.77
C ASN A 454 21.20 73.13 42.78
N ALA A 455 19.87 73.31 42.85
CA ALA A 455 19.16 74.30 42.03
C ALA A 455 19.68 75.73 42.27
N LYS A 456 19.96 76.10 43.53
CA LYS A 456 20.52 77.40 43.89
C LYS A 456 21.97 77.59 43.41
N ILE A 457 22.82 76.57 43.56
CA ILE A 457 24.21 76.57 43.05
C ILE A 457 24.23 76.72 41.52
N THR A 458 23.41 75.94 40.81
CA THR A 458 23.29 76.06 39.35
C THR A 458 22.87 77.47 38.93
N GLN A 459 22.00 78.12 39.71
CA GLN A 459 21.56 79.45 39.35
C GLN A 459 22.59 80.54 39.61
N GLU A 460 23.33 80.48 40.73
CA GLU A 460 24.52 81.34 40.92
C GLU A 460 25.59 81.10 39.85
N GLN A 461 25.62 79.94 39.19
CA GLN A 461 26.52 79.64 38.07
C GLN A 461 26.00 80.12 36.70
N THR A 462 24.71 80.45 36.56
CA THR A 462 24.08 80.95 35.33
C THR A 462 23.68 82.43 35.36
N ALA A 463 23.71 83.07 36.54
CA ALA A 463 23.66 84.52 36.73
C ALA A 463 25.07 85.11 36.61
#